data_AF-A0A9P9T327-F1
#
_entry.id   AF-A0A9P9T327-F1
#
_cell.length_a   1.000
_cell.length_b   1.000
_cell.length_c   1.000
_cell.angle_alpha   90.00
_cell.angle_beta   90.00
_cell.angle_gamma   90.00
#
_symmetry.space_group_name_H-M   'P 1'
#
loop_
_entity.id
_entity.type
_entity.pdbx_description
1 polymer ?
#
loop_
_entity_poly.entity_id
_entity_poly.type
_entity_poly.pdbx_seq_one_letter_code
_entity_poly.pdbx_strand_id
1 'polypeptide(L)'
;MTSPPPSPAPPSITSESHILPLLRTYLSLSLRASYALSLIHSHLQHNRYHDQVHGPPYERYEHWARCLKAEQEKFTQVQIEWRERGDGLDKGFEERVRKGRKGFEGVLGEVEGHLVEKGE
;
A
#
# COMPACT_ATOMS: atom_id res chain seq x y z
N MET A 1 33.29 -51.52 -8.08
CA MET A 1 32.12 -50.76 -8.53
C MET A 1 31.88 -49.67 -7.51
N THR A 2 32.22 -48.43 -7.83
CA THR A 2 32.12 -47.26 -6.95
C THR A 2 30.87 -46.46 -7.34
N SER A 3 29.95 -46.29 -6.39
CA SER A 3 28.73 -45.51 -6.58
C SER A 3 29.05 -44.04 -6.85
N PRO A 4 28.24 -43.34 -7.68
CA PRO A 4 28.44 -41.92 -7.92
C PRO A 4 28.11 -41.11 -6.65
N PRO A 5 28.74 -39.92 -6.47
CA PRO A 5 28.45 -39.05 -5.35
C PRO A 5 27.00 -38.53 -5.41
N PRO A 6 26.37 -38.26 -4.26
CA PRO A 6 25.02 -37.72 -4.22
C PRO A 6 24.97 -36.35 -4.91
N SER A 7 23.95 -36.15 -5.75
CA SER A 7 23.70 -34.86 -6.39
C SER A 7 23.46 -33.78 -5.34
N PRO A 8 24.01 -32.55 -5.51
CA PRO A 8 23.69 -31.44 -4.63
C PRO A 8 22.19 -31.18 -4.69
N ALA A 9 21.56 -31.08 -3.52
CA ALA A 9 20.15 -30.70 -3.41
C ALA A 9 19.95 -29.35 -4.12
N PRO A 10 18.88 -29.18 -4.92
CA PRO A 10 18.60 -27.90 -5.56
C PRO A 10 18.46 -26.81 -4.51
N PRO A 11 18.95 -25.58 -4.78
CA PRO A 11 18.75 -24.46 -3.88
C PRO A 11 17.25 -24.30 -3.61
N SER A 12 16.88 -24.08 -2.35
CA SER A 12 15.50 -23.93 -1.91
C SER A 12 14.93 -22.59 -2.41
N ILE A 13 14.54 -22.56 -3.69
CA ILE A 13 13.92 -21.42 -4.36
C ILE A 13 12.44 -21.41 -4.00
N THR A 14 12.01 -20.89 -2.86
CA THR A 14 10.54 -20.76 -2.66
C THR A 14 10.03 -19.54 -1.89
N SER A 15 10.80 -18.87 -1.02
CA SER A 15 10.21 -17.78 -0.21
C SER A 15 10.58 -16.36 -0.68
N GLU A 16 11.84 -16.09 -1.03
CA GLU A 16 12.28 -14.73 -1.36
C GLU A 16 11.81 -14.24 -2.75
N SER A 17 11.49 -15.16 -3.67
CA SER A 17 11.13 -14.83 -5.05
C SER A 17 9.77 -14.12 -5.19
N HIS A 18 8.85 -14.27 -4.22
CA HIS A 18 7.46 -13.80 -4.36
C HIS A 18 7.16 -12.50 -3.62
N ILE A 19 7.97 -12.14 -2.63
CA ILE A 19 7.72 -10.99 -1.75
C ILE A 19 8.21 -9.66 -2.34
N LEU A 20 9.33 -9.65 -3.09
CA LEU A 20 9.85 -8.42 -3.69
C LEU A 20 8.86 -7.77 -4.68
N PRO A 21 8.19 -8.52 -5.58
CA PRO A 21 7.12 -7.95 -6.40
C PRO A 21 5.97 -7.38 -5.56
N LEU A 22 5.57 -8.07 -4.47
CA LEU A 22 4.52 -7.59 -3.57
C LEU A 22 4.89 -6.27 -2.89
N LEU A 23 6.11 -6.16 -2.38
CA LEU A 23 6.63 -4.94 -1.76
C LEU A 23 6.72 -3.79 -2.76
N ARG A 24 7.15 -4.05 -4.01
CA ARG A 24 7.14 -3.04 -5.07
C ARG A 24 5.75 -2.52 -5.33
N THR A 25 4.75 -3.41 -5.50
CA THR A 25 3.37 -2.99 -5.68
C THR A 25 2.86 -2.19 -4.47
N TYR A 26 3.17 -2.64 -3.25
CA TYR A 26 2.73 -1.96 -2.04
C TYR A 26 3.33 -0.55 -1.91
N LEU A 27 4.61 -0.38 -2.27
CA LEU A 27 5.27 0.92 -2.37
C LEU A 27 4.65 1.79 -3.47
N SER A 28 4.37 1.25 -4.66
CA SER A 28 3.72 2.01 -5.73
C SER A 28 2.34 2.51 -5.31
N LEU A 29 1.57 1.68 -4.59
CA LEU A 29 0.27 2.08 -4.04
C LEU A 29 0.41 3.16 -2.96
N SER A 30 1.43 3.08 -2.10
CA SER A 30 1.64 4.12 -1.08
C SER A 30 2.01 5.47 -1.71
N LEU A 31 2.81 5.48 -2.79
CA LEU A 31 3.09 6.70 -3.55
C LEU A 31 1.83 7.29 -4.18
N ARG A 32 0.97 6.45 -4.77
CA ARG A 32 -0.33 6.89 -5.31
C ARG A 32 -1.25 7.44 -4.22
N ALA A 33 -1.29 6.79 -3.05
CA ALA A 33 -2.04 7.28 -1.89
C ALA A 33 -1.56 8.65 -1.43
N SER A 34 -0.25 8.90 -1.40
CA SER A 34 0.30 10.23 -1.08
C SER A 34 -0.09 11.30 -2.11
N TYR A 35 -0.11 10.95 -3.39
CA TYR A 35 -0.57 11.84 -4.44
C TYR A 35 -2.06 12.15 -4.30
N ALA A 36 -2.90 11.11 -4.14
CA ALA A 36 -4.33 11.25 -3.90
C ALA A 36 -4.63 12.10 -2.65
N LEU A 37 -3.89 11.91 -1.56
CA LEU A 37 -4.00 12.74 -0.36
C LEU A 37 -3.72 14.22 -0.64
N SER A 38 -2.76 14.51 -1.51
CA SER A 38 -2.44 15.89 -1.90
C SER A 38 -3.59 16.53 -2.68
N LEU A 39 -4.21 15.78 -3.60
CA LEU A 39 -5.39 16.24 -4.34
C LEU A 39 -6.58 16.47 -3.39
N ILE A 40 -6.90 15.48 -2.56
CA ILE A 40 -7.96 15.59 -1.55
C ILE A 40 -7.73 16.80 -0.64
N HIS A 41 -6.48 17.04 -0.22
CA HIS A 41 -6.14 18.21 0.58
C HIS A 41 -6.47 19.51 -0.15
N SER A 42 -6.12 19.61 -1.45
CA SER A 42 -6.47 20.76 -2.29
C SER A 42 -7.99 21.00 -2.32
N HIS A 43 -8.79 19.94 -2.53
CA HIS A 43 -10.26 20.05 -2.51
C HIS A 43 -10.80 20.53 -1.17
N LEU A 44 -10.31 19.96 -0.07
CA LEU A 44 -10.75 20.36 1.27
C LEU A 44 -10.38 21.82 1.57
N GLN A 45 -9.22 22.29 1.12
CA GLN A 45 -8.82 23.69 1.27
C GLN A 45 -9.69 24.62 0.43
N HIS A 46 -9.97 24.25 -0.82
CA HIS A 46 -10.87 25.02 -1.68
C HIS A 46 -12.27 25.13 -1.08
N ASN A 47 -12.82 24.03 -0.59
CA ASN A 47 -14.12 24.02 0.08
C ASN A 47 -14.12 24.90 1.34
N ARG A 48 -13.06 24.85 2.15
CA ARG A 48 -12.91 25.73 3.32
C ARG A 48 -12.84 27.21 2.95
N TYR A 49 -12.16 27.55 1.86
CA TYR A 49 -12.11 28.93 1.36
C TYR A 49 -13.50 29.46 0.96
N HIS A 50 -14.38 28.56 0.50
CA HIS A 50 -15.77 28.88 0.15
C HIS A 50 -16.79 28.62 1.29
N ASP A 51 -16.33 28.43 2.53
CA ASP A 51 -17.16 28.09 3.70
C ASP A 51 -18.02 26.81 3.55
N GLN A 52 -17.66 25.92 2.63
CA GLN A 52 -18.32 24.63 2.38
C GLN A 52 -17.71 23.50 3.21
N VAL A 53 -17.74 23.64 4.54
CA VAL A 53 -17.08 22.71 5.48
C VAL A 53 -17.97 21.57 5.97
N HIS A 54 -19.18 21.43 5.42
CA HIS A 54 -20.16 20.41 5.77
C HIS A 54 -20.88 19.87 4.54
N GLY A 55 -21.44 18.67 4.69
CA GLY A 55 -22.26 18.04 3.66
C GLY A 55 -21.52 16.95 2.86
N PRO A 56 -22.27 16.20 2.04
CA PRO A 56 -21.81 14.93 1.50
C PRO A 56 -20.51 14.96 0.70
N PRO A 57 -20.23 16.00 -0.14
CA PRO A 57 -18.95 16.08 -0.83
C PRO A 57 -17.77 16.24 0.14
N TYR A 58 -17.84 17.22 1.05
CA TYR A 58 -16.76 17.51 2.01
C TYR A 58 -16.49 16.31 2.93
N GLU A 59 -17.54 15.73 3.51
CA GLU A 59 -17.43 14.59 4.43
C GLU A 59 -16.85 13.35 3.75
N ARG A 60 -17.14 13.14 2.46
CA ARG A 60 -16.57 12.06 1.66
C ARG A 60 -15.06 12.25 1.46
N TYR A 61 -14.62 13.44 1.08
CA TYR A 61 -13.19 13.74 0.96
C TYR A 61 -12.46 13.60 2.30
N GLU A 62 -13.05 14.02 3.43
CA GLU A 62 -12.46 13.78 4.75
C GLU A 62 -12.42 12.29 5.13
N HIS A 63 -13.45 11.52 4.78
CA HIS A 63 -13.46 10.08 4.98
C HIS A 63 -12.31 9.41 4.23
N TRP A 64 -12.18 9.67 2.93
CA TRP A 64 -11.09 9.12 2.12
C TRP A 64 -9.71 9.54 2.63
N ALA A 65 -9.55 10.81 3.03
CA ALA A 65 -8.30 11.28 3.61
C ALA A 65 -7.92 10.47 4.87
N ARG A 66 -8.90 10.16 5.74
CA ARG A 66 -8.66 9.34 6.94
C ARG A 66 -8.29 7.90 6.58
N CYS A 67 -9.01 7.29 5.64
CA CYS A 67 -8.73 5.93 5.20
C CYS A 67 -7.34 5.79 4.56
N LEU A 68 -6.96 6.68 3.65
CA LEU A 68 -5.64 6.67 3.02
C LEU A 68 -4.50 6.89 4.04
N LYS A 69 -4.69 7.78 5.02
CA LYS A 69 -3.72 7.97 6.11
C LYS A 69 -3.55 6.70 6.95
N ALA A 70 -4.65 6.04 7.31
CA ALA A 70 -4.59 4.81 8.08
C ALA A 70 -3.83 3.69 7.32
N GLU A 71 -4.05 3.55 6.01
CA GLU A 71 -3.27 2.62 5.20
C GLU A 71 -1.79 3.03 5.08
N GLN A 72 -1.49 4.34 5.02
CA GLN A 72 -0.10 4.81 5.03
C GLN A 72 0.63 4.55 6.34
N GLU A 73 -0.06 4.65 7.47
CA GLU A 73 0.51 4.28 8.77
C GLU A 73 0.88 2.79 8.81
N LYS A 74 -0.01 1.92 8.31
CA LYS A 74 0.27 0.48 8.17
C LYS A 74 1.46 0.21 7.25
N PHE A 75 1.55 0.92 6.11
CA PHE A 75 2.69 0.81 5.20
C PHE A 75 3.99 1.23 5.89
N THR A 76 3.97 2.35 6.62
CA THR A 76 5.12 2.86 7.36
C THR A 76 5.62 1.82 8.37
N GLN A 77 4.71 1.19 9.13
CA GLN A 77 5.06 0.12 10.07
C GLN A 77 5.73 -1.06 9.36
N VAL A 78 5.19 -1.51 8.22
CA VAL A 78 5.78 -2.59 7.40
C VAL A 78 7.16 -2.19 6.85
N GLN A 79 7.34 -0.93 6.47
CA GLN A 79 8.61 -0.43 5.94
C GLN A 79 9.69 -0.35 7.02
N ILE A 80 9.32 0.06 8.23
CA ILE A 80 10.20 0.03 9.41
C ILE A 80 10.60 -1.41 9.71
N GLU A 81 9.61 -2.31 9.81
CA GLU A 81 9.86 -3.73 10.06
C GLU A 81 10.81 -4.34 9.02
N TRP A 82 10.60 -4.05 7.73
CA TRP A 82 11.47 -4.53 6.66
C TRP A 82 12.90 -4.01 6.77
N ARG A 83 13.09 -2.77 7.22
CA ARG A 83 14.43 -2.16 7.39
C ARG A 83 15.18 -2.73 8.60
N GLU A 84 14.46 -3.01 9.68
CA GLU A 84 15.05 -3.36 10.98
C GLU A 84 15.25 -4.87 11.17
N ARG A 85 14.53 -5.72 10.42
CA ARG A 85 14.66 -7.18 10.54
C ARG A 85 15.92 -7.72 9.86
N GLY A 86 16.69 -8.53 10.61
CA GLY A 86 17.83 -9.31 10.11
C GLY A 86 17.52 -10.80 9.89
N ASP A 87 16.34 -11.24 10.33
CA ASP A 87 15.84 -12.62 10.41
C ASP A 87 15.05 -13.08 9.17
N GLY A 88 14.88 -12.21 8.17
CA GLY A 88 14.27 -12.52 6.88
C GLY A 88 12.76 -12.30 6.77
N LEU A 89 12.21 -12.56 5.59
CA LEU A 89 10.83 -12.27 5.19
C LEU A 89 9.93 -13.49 5.45
N ASP A 90 9.42 -13.61 6.69
CA ASP A 90 8.54 -14.72 7.07
C ASP A 90 7.14 -14.64 6.43
N LYS A 91 6.38 -15.73 6.52
CA LYS A 91 5.01 -15.81 5.99
C LYS A 91 4.04 -14.81 6.64
N GLY A 92 4.30 -14.41 7.89
CA GLY A 92 3.47 -13.43 8.60
C GLY A 92 3.67 -12.03 8.06
N PHE A 93 4.92 -11.66 7.78
CA PHE A 93 5.28 -10.41 7.10
C PHE A 93 4.67 -10.34 5.71
N GLU A 94 4.81 -11.40 4.92
CA GLU A 94 4.19 -11.48 3.58
C GLU A 94 2.67 -11.27 3.64
N GLU A 95 2.00 -11.85 4.62
CA GLU A 95 0.55 -11.68 4.78
C GLU A 95 0.17 -10.25 5.19
N ARG A 96 0.98 -9.57 6.02
CA ARG A 96 0.77 -8.14 6.32
C ARG A 96 0.92 -7.28 5.07
N VAL A 97 1.95 -7.53 4.25
CA VAL A 97 2.15 -6.84 2.96
C VAL A 97 0.94 -7.07 2.04
N ARG A 98 0.46 -8.32 1.93
CA ARG A 98 -0.71 -8.64 1.09
C ARG A 98 -1.99 -7.95 1.55
N LYS A 99 -2.23 -7.91 2.87
CA LYS A 99 -3.39 -7.23 3.45
C LYS A 99 -3.33 -5.72 3.25
N GLY A 100 -2.18 -5.10 3.51
CA GLY A 100 -1.98 -3.67 3.31
C GLY A 100 -2.14 -3.27 1.83
N ARG A 101 -1.61 -4.09 0.91
CA ARG A 101 -1.80 -3.89 -0.53
C ARG A 101 -3.29 -3.86 -0.91
N LYS A 102 -4.07 -4.84 -0.46
CA LYS A 102 -5.52 -4.90 -0.69
C LYS A 102 -6.25 -3.71 -0.06
N GLY A 103 -5.80 -3.26 1.11
CA GLY A 103 -6.33 -2.06 1.78
C GLY A 103 -6.18 -0.82 0.91
N PHE A 104 -4.97 -0.55 0.40
CA PHE A 104 -4.77 0.55 -0.55
C PHE A 104 -5.56 0.37 -1.83
N GLU A 105 -5.57 -0.82 -2.45
CA GLU A 105 -6.31 -1.09 -3.69
C GLU A 105 -7.80 -0.73 -3.54
N GLY A 106 -8.41 -1.06 -2.40
CA GLY A 106 -9.80 -0.72 -2.11
C GLY A 106 -10.03 0.78 -2.01
N VAL A 107 -9.29 1.47 -1.13
CA VAL A 107 -9.49 2.91 -0.90
C VAL A 107 -9.11 3.74 -2.13
N LEU A 108 -8.00 3.42 -2.80
CA LEU A 108 -7.59 4.11 -4.03
C LEU A 108 -8.58 3.88 -5.17
N GLY A 109 -9.15 2.67 -5.29
CA GLY A 109 -10.15 2.38 -6.32
C GLY A 109 -11.38 3.30 -6.20
N GLU A 110 -11.83 3.58 -4.98
CA GLU A 110 -12.93 4.52 -4.74
C GLU A 110 -12.53 5.98 -5.02
N VAL A 111 -11.36 6.40 -4.53
CA VAL A 111 -10.89 7.79 -4.65
C VAL A 111 -10.60 8.14 -6.11
N GLU A 112 -9.77 7.34 -6.77
CA GLU A 112 -9.35 7.60 -8.14
C GLU A 112 -10.52 7.43 -9.12
N GLY A 113 -11.43 6.48 -8.88
CA GLY A 113 -12.67 6.37 -9.64
C GLY A 113 -13.46 7.68 -9.62
N HIS A 114 -13.54 8.32 -8.45
CA HIS A 114 -14.23 9.60 -8.32
C HIS A 114 -13.48 10.77 -8.97
N LEU A 115 -12.16 10.84 -8.82
CA LEU A 115 -11.35 11.91 -9.43
C LEU A 115 -11.41 11.85 -10.97
N VAL A 116 -11.35 10.64 -11.54
CA VAL A 116 -11.49 10.42 -12.99
C VAL A 116 -12.86 10.87 -13.50
N GLU A 117 -13.95 10.59 -12.77
CA GLU A 117 -15.30 11.07 -13.13
C GLU A 117 -15.42 12.60 -13.14
N LYS A 118 -14.60 13.29 -12.33
CA LYS A 118 -14.57 14.75 -12.25
C LYS A 118 -13.63 15.41 -13.25
N GLY A 119 -12.80 14.62 -13.95
CA GLY A 119 -11.80 15.12 -14.90
C GLY A 119 -10.60 15.78 -14.21
N GLU A 120 -10.29 15.35 -12.98
CA GLU A 120 -9.23 15.88 -12.09
C GLU A 120 -8.00 14.99 -12.07
#